data_AF-T1B8Q5-F1
#
_entry.id   AF-T1B8Q5-F1
#
_cell.length_a   1.000
_cell.length_b   1.000
_cell.length_c   1.000
_cell.angle_alpha   90.00
_cell.angle_beta   90.00
_cell.angle_gamma   90.00
#
_symmetry.space_group_name_H-M   'P 1'
#
loop_
_entity.id
_entity.type
_entity.pdbx_description
1 polymer ?
#
loop_
_entity_poly.entity_id
_entity_poly.type
_entity_poly.pdbx_seq_one_letter_code
_entity_poly.pdbx_strand_id
1 'polypeptide(L)'
;LTRYRQGTGTESDLLLAQFQKDNLRDKQEVLHVQEQESLHRLMRLAHISRPFRIAEEEPHIPAPLPEATLLNRINKHPSLKSRQAEDTAQEISVQAAKKDRIPAFSVEGDYSYFMGPSLITSTPNLFSVVLTMNLPIRKGERQDQKIREEESALESVEAQREDLRQK
;
A
#
# COMPACT_ATOMS: atom_id res chain seq x y z
N LEU A 1 0.29 55.64 -22.70
CA LEU A 1 -0.17 56.89 -22.03
C LEU A 1 0.25 58.18 -22.73
N THR A 2 1.29 58.17 -23.59
CA THR A 2 1.77 59.34 -24.33
C THR A 2 0.89 59.77 -25.51
N ARG A 3 0.21 58.84 -26.22
CA ARG A 3 -0.66 59.17 -27.39
C ARG A 3 -2.03 59.76 -27.02
N TYR A 4 -2.63 59.33 -25.91
CA TYR A 4 -3.90 59.90 -25.43
C TYR A 4 -3.73 61.33 -24.91
N ARG A 5 -2.62 61.61 -24.21
CA ARG A 5 -2.25 62.97 -23.76
C ARG A 5 -1.97 63.93 -24.94
N GLN A 6 -1.71 63.39 -26.13
CA GLN A 6 -1.50 64.13 -27.38
C GLN A 6 -2.76 64.22 -28.26
N GLY A 7 -3.92 63.74 -27.80
CA GLY A 7 -5.21 63.90 -28.50
C GLY A 7 -5.45 62.95 -29.69
N THR A 8 -4.59 61.96 -29.92
CA THR A 8 -4.66 61.05 -31.08
C THR A 8 -5.06 59.61 -30.73
N GLY A 9 -5.55 59.36 -29.51
CA GLY A 9 -5.95 58.03 -29.04
C GLY A 9 -7.40 58.04 -28.56
N THR A 10 -8.17 57.02 -28.95
CA THR A 10 -9.56 56.82 -28.54
C THR A 10 -9.66 56.40 -27.07
N GLU A 11 -10.68 56.89 -26.35
CA GLU A 11 -10.97 56.47 -24.96
C GLU A 11 -11.10 54.96 -24.82
N SER A 12 -11.62 54.28 -25.85
CA SER A 12 -11.73 52.82 -25.93
C SER A 12 -10.38 52.09 -25.83
N ASP A 13 -9.31 52.65 -26.39
CA ASP A 13 -7.98 52.03 -26.37
C ASP A 13 -7.36 52.08 -24.98
N LEU A 14 -7.64 53.16 -24.22
CA LEU A 14 -7.22 53.25 -22.83
C LEU A 14 -7.94 52.25 -21.95
N LEU A 15 -9.26 52.10 -22.14
CA LEU A 15 -10.07 51.13 -21.40
C LEU A 15 -9.60 49.70 -21.71
N LEU A 16 -9.32 49.39 -22.97
CA LEU A 16 -8.79 48.08 -23.36
C LEU A 16 -7.42 47.80 -22.74
N ALA A 17 -6.50 48.77 -22.78
CA ALA A 17 -5.18 48.61 -22.18
C ALA A 17 -5.25 48.44 -20.64
N GLN A 18 -6.18 49.15 -19.99
CA GLN A 18 -6.43 49.02 -18.56
C GLN A 18 -7.00 47.63 -18.22
N PHE A 19 -8.00 47.16 -18.99
CA PHE A 19 -8.55 45.81 -18.83
C PHE A 19 -7.51 44.71 -19.03
N GLN A 20 -6.64 44.82 -20.05
CA GLN A 20 -5.56 43.86 -20.28
C GLN A 20 -4.56 43.82 -19.11
N LYS A 21 -4.23 44.98 -18.54
CA LYS A 21 -3.36 45.08 -17.36
C LYS A 21 -4.00 44.40 -16.15
N ASP A 22 -5.29 44.66 -15.92
CA ASP A 22 -6.02 44.08 -14.80
C ASP A 22 -6.12 42.55 -14.95
N ASN A 23 -6.40 42.04 -16.16
CA ASN A 23 -6.40 40.60 -16.46
C ASN A 23 -5.04 39.93 -16.22
N LEU A 24 -3.93 40.59 -16.60
CA LEU A 24 -2.58 40.07 -16.32
C LEU A 24 -2.29 40.02 -14.81
N ARG A 25 -2.81 41.00 -14.05
CA ARG A 25 -2.67 41.05 -12.61
C ARG A 25 -3.46 39.93 -11.92
N ASP A 26 -4.70 39.72 -12.36
CA ASP A 26 -5.54 38.62 -11.86
C ASP A 26 -4.88 37.26 -12.14
N LYS A 27 -4.32 37.06 -13.35
CA LYS A 27 -3.57 35.85 -13.68
C LYS A 27 -2.35 35.65 -12.81
N GLN A 28 -1.60 36.72 -12.52
CA GLN A 28 -0.43 36.64 -11.65
C GLN A 28 -0.83 36.27 -10.22
N GLU A 29 -1.94 36.80 -9.70
CA GLU A 29 -2.47 36.43 -8.38
C GLU A 29 -2.88 34.95 -8.33
N VAL A 30 -3.60 34.46 -9.35
CA VAL A 30 -3.98 33.04 -9.45
C VAL A 30 -2.74 32.14 -9.47
N LEU A 31 -1.73 32.47 -10.27
CA LEU A 31 -0.47 31.71 -10.32
C LEU A 31 0.26 31.72 -8.98
N HIS A 32 0.26 32.86 -8.28
CA HIS A 32 0.90 32.96 -6.96
C HIS A 32 0.20 32.10 -5.91
N VAL A 33 -1.13 32.10 -5.89
CA VAL A 33 -1.91 31.21 -5.00
C VAL A 33 -1.63 29.74 -5.34
N GLN A 34 -1.64 29.38 -6.63
CA GLN A 34 -1.35 28.01 -7.06
C GLN A 34 0.07 27.56 -6.70
N GLU A 35 1.06 28.44 -6.81
CA GLU A 35 2.43 28.20 -6.38
C GLU A 35 2.50 27.93 -4.87
N GLN A 36 1.88 28.78 -4.05
CA GLN A 36 1.84 28.61 -2.60
C GLN A 36 1.17 27.30 -2.20
N GLU A 37 0.04 26.95 -2.80
CA GLU A 37 -0.66 25.69 -2.55
C GLU A 37 0.21 24.47 -2.92
N SER A 38 0.89 24.55 -4.06
CA SER A 38 1.80 23.50 -4.53
C SER A 38 3.00 23.34 -3.59
N LEU A 39 3.59 24.44 -3.13
CA LEU A 39 4.66 24.46 -2.15
C LEU A 39 4.22 23.83 -0.82
N HIS A 40 3.05 24.21 -0.30
CA HIS A 40 2.51 23.62 0.92
C HIS A 40 2.24 22.11 0.78
N ARG A 41 1.77 21.67 -0.40
CA ARG A 41 1.59 20.25 -0.69
C ARG A 41 2.93 19.52 -0.71
N LEU A 42 3.96 20.08 -1.34
CA LEU A 42 5.31 19.52 -1.37
C LEU A 42 5.93 19.45 0.04
N MET A 43 5.79 20.51 0.84
CA MET A 43 6.23 20.52 2.24
C MET A 43 5.60 19.39 3.05
N ARG A 44 4.30 19.13 2.83
CA ARG A 44 3.58 18.02 3.49
C ARG A 44 4.11 16.66 3.04
N LEU A 45 4.28 16.44 1.74
CA LEU A 45 4.77 15.18 1.18
C LEU A 45 6.22 14.88 1.61
N ALA A 46 7.06 15.91 1.63
CA ALA A 46 8.47 15.80 2.02
C ALA A 46 8.70 15.85 3.54
N HIS A 47 7.64 16.05 4.34
CA HIS A 47 7.72 16.23 5.79
C HIS A 47 8.67 17.38 6.21
N ILE A 48 8.76 18.42 5.40
CA ILE A 48 9.63 19.58 5.64
C ILE A 48 8.81 20.68 6.32
N SER A 49 9.17 21.03 7.54
CA SER A 49 8.47 22.06 8.33
C SER A 49 8.95 23.48 8.04
N ARG A 50 10.04 23.66 7.29
CA ARG A 50 10.64 24.96 6.98
C ARG A 50 10.37 25.36 5.54
N PRO A 51 10.06 26.64 5.26
CA PRO A 51 9.91 27.11 3.90
C PRO A 51 11.25 26.95 3.15
N PHE A 52 11.20 26.38 1.96
CA PHE A 52 12.33 26.25 1.05
C PHE A 52 12.00 26.95 -0.28
N ARG A 53 13.02 27.37 -1.01
CA ARG A 53 12.87 27.95 -2.34
C ARG A 53 13.08 26.88 -3.40
N ILE A 54 12.27 26.89 -4.43
CA ILE A 54 12.47 26.06 -5.62
C ILE A 54 13.41 26.82 -6.56
N ALA A 55 14.26 26.10 -7.29
CA ALA A 55 15.07 26.70 -8.34
C ALA A 55 14.16 27.23 -9.46
N GLU A 56 14.49 28.39 -10.04
CA GLU A 56 13.74 28.95 -11.17
C GLU A 56 13.97 28.15 -12.48
N GLU A 57 14.99 27.30 -12.50
CA GLU A 57 15.34 26.48 -13.66
C GLU A 57 14.49 25.21 -13.73
N GLU A 58 13.94 24.95 -14.92
CA GLU A 58 13.10 23.77 -15.15
C GLU A 58 13.94 22.49 -15.07
N PRO A 59 13.49 21.46 -14.31
CA PRO A 59 14.27 20.24 -14.17
C PRO A 59 14.38 19.51 -15.51
N HIS A 60 15.60 19.16 -15.90
CA HIS A 60 15.83 18.36 -17.10
C HIS A 60 15.34 16.92 -16.89
N ILE A 61 14.24 16.57 -17.58
CA ILE A 61 13.69 15.20 -17.54
C ILE A 61 14.49 14.33 -18.53
N PRO A 62 15.12 13.24 -18.07
CA PRO A 62 15.87 12.35 -18.96
C PRO A 62 14.94 11.66 -19.95
N ALA A 63 15.48 11.29 -21.11
CA ALA A 63 14.77 10.50 -22.11
C ALA A 63 14.26 9.17 -21.51
N PRO A 64 13.09 8.69 -21.96
CA PRO A 64 12.53 7.44 -21.46
C PRO A 64 13.48 6.27 -21.74
N LEU A 65 13.53 5.33 -20.80
CA LEU A 65 14.31 4.11 -20.94
C LEU A 65 13.79 3.26 -22.12
N PRO A 66 14.65 2.46 -22.76
CA PRO A 66 14.22 1.50 -23.77
C PRO A 66 13.15 0.54 -23.22
N GLU A 67 12.21 0.15 -24.07
CA GLU A 67 11.06 -0.71 -23.71
C GLU A 67 11.48 -2.00 -23.00
N ALA A 68 12.51 -2.68 -23.51
CA ALA A 68 13.03 -3.91 -22.90
C ALA A 68 13.49 -3.71 -21.44
N THR A 69 14.05 -2.55 -21.12
CA THR A 69 14.49 -2.20 -19.77
C THR A 69 13.30 -1.89 -18.87
N LEU A 70 12.25 -1.25 -19.40
CA LEU A 70 11.01 -0.97 -18.69
C LEU A 70 10.29 -2.27 -18.32
N LEU A 71 10.14 -3.22 -19.27
CA LEU A 71 9.52 -4.52 -19.01
C LEU A 71 10.22 -5.32 -17.91
N ASN A 72 11.55 -5.31 -17.87
CA ASN A 72 12.30 -5.96 -16.79
C ASN A 72 12.08 -5.25 -15.43
N ARG A 73 11.95 -3.92 -15.43
CA ARG A 73 11.71 -3.14 -14.21
C ARG A 73 10.28 -3.31 -13.69
N ILE A 74 9.28 -3.48 -14.58
CA ILE A 74 7.88 -3.76 -14.20
C ILE A 74 7.82 -5.01 -13.33
N ASN A 75 8.47 -6.11 -13.70
CA ASN A 75 8.51 -7.33 -12.89
C ASN A 75 9.10 -7.15 -11.48
N LYS A 76 9.85 -6.05 -11.24
CA LYS A 76 10.44 -5.72 -9.95
C LYS A 76 9.64 -4.68 -9.18
N HIS A 77 8.51 -4.23 -9.70
CA HIS A 77 7.69 -3.17 -9.12
C HIS A 77 7.14 -3.61 -7.74
N PRO A 78 7.20 -2.75 -6.70
CA PRO A 78 6.75 -3.10 -5.35
C PRO A 78 5.30 -3.56 -5.28
N SER A 79 4.40 -3.00 -6.10
CA SER A 79 2.99 -3.45 -6.13
C SER A 79 2.85 -4.90 -6.56
N LEU A 80 3.57 -5.32 -7.61
CA LEU A 80 3.57 -6.70 -8.08
C LEU A 80 4.21 -7.64 -7.06
N LYS A 81 5.26 -7.20 -6.36
CA LYS A 81 5.84 -7.98 -5.25
C LYS A 81 4.88 -8.18 -4.08
N SER A 82 4.12 -7.14 -3.72
CA SER A 82 3.09 -7.25 -2.67
C SER A 82 2.03 -8.26 -3.05
N ARG A 83 1.53 -8.21 -4.30
CA ARG A 83 0.54 -9.18 -4.80
C ARG A 83 1.09 -10.60 -4.88
N GLN A 84 2.34 -10.77 -5.31
CA GLN A 84 2.98 -12.08 -5.29
C GLN A 84 3.06 -12.65 -3.86
N ALA A 85 3.29 -11.80 -2.85
CA ALA A 85 3.28 -12.25 -1.46
C ALA A 85 1.86 -12.65 -1.01
N GLU A 86 0.82 -11.94 -1.45
CA GLU A 86 -0.58 -12.30 -1.21
C GLU A 86 -0.94 -13.64 -1.85
N ASP A 87 -0.55 -13.89 -3.10
CA ASP A 87 -0.73 -15.19 -3.77
C ASP A 87 -0.08 -16.31 -2.95
N THR A 88 1.19 -16.12 -2.54
CA THR A 88 1.91 -17.13 -1.78
C THR A 88 1.27 -17.39 -0.41
N ALA A 89 0.71 -16.37 0.23
CA ALA A 89 -0.03 -16.54 1.47
C ALA A 89 -1.31 -17.36 1.25
N GLN A 90 -2.03 -17.08 0.15
CA GLN A 90 -3.25 -17.78 -0.20
C GLN A 90 -3.01 -19.24 -0.61
N GLU A 91 -1.92 -19.52 -1.32
CA GLU A 91 -1.45 -20.89 -1.60
C GLU A 91 -1.21 -21.69 -0.31
N ILE A 92 -0.61 -21.04 0.70
CA ILE A 92 -0.38 -21.65 2.02
C ILE A 92 -1.72 -21.92 2.73
N SER A 93 -2.69 -21.01 2.63
CA SER A 93 -4.05 -21.20 3.16
C SER A 93 -4.74 -22.42 2.53
N VAL A 94 -4.65 -22.57 1.21
CA VAL A 94 -5.17 -23.77 0.50
C VAL A 94 -4.48 -25.04 1.01
N GLN A 95 -3.15 -25.02 1.17
CA GLN A 95 -2.42 -26.17 1.72
C GLN A 95 -2.81 -26.48 3.16
N ALA A 96 -3.05 -25.47 4.00
CA ALA A 96 -3.52 -25.64 5.36
C ALA A 96 -4.92 -26.27 5.39
N ALA A 97 -5.85 -25.77 4.57
CA ALA A 97 -7.19 -26.35 4.44
C ALA A 97 -7.14 -27.80 3.93
N LYS A 98 -6.19 -28.15 3.05
CA LYS A 98 -5.95 -29.54 2.62
C LYS A 98 -5.43 -30.41 3.76
N LYS A 99 -4.58 -29.87 4.64
CA LYS A 99 -4.08 -30.57 5.85
C LYS A 99 -5.16 -30.80 6.90
N ASP A 100 -6.23 -30.01 6.93
CA ASP A 100 -7.37 -30.26 7.84
C ASP A 100 -8.07 -31.61 7.58
N ARG A 101 -7.76 -32.30 6.46
CA ARG A 101 -8.28 -33.63 6.12
C ARG A 101 -7.54 -34.77 6.83
N ILE A 102 -6.35 -34.53 7.37
CA ILE A 102 -5.55 -35.53 8.09
C ILE A 102 -5.71 -35.35 9.60
N PRO A 103 -5.52 -36.42 10.40
CA PRO A 103 -5.57 -36.29 11.84
C PRO A 103 -4.52 -35.30 12.35
N ALA A 104 -4.94 -34.43 13.27
CA ALA A 104 -4.03 -33.55 13.99
C ALA A 104 -3.49 -34.28 15.22
N PHE A 105 -2.18 -34.17 15.45
CA PHE A 105 -1.50 -34.71 16.62
C PHE A 105 -0.93 -33.55 17.43
N SER A 106 -1.19 -33.51 18.73
CA SER A 106 -0.51 -32.61 19.67
C SER A 106 0.20 -33.42 20.75
N VAL A 107 1.38 -32.94 21.14
CA VAL A 107 2.16 -33.50 22.24
C VAL A 107 2.34 -32.38 23.24
N GLU A 108 1.82 -32.59 24.43
CA GLU A 108 1.89 -31.66 25.55
C GLU A 108 2.69 -32.31 26.68
N GLY A 109 3.55 -31.51 27.32
CA GLY A 109 4.42 -31.98 28.39
C GLY A 109 4.36 -31.00 29.54
N ASP A 110 3.97 -31.49 30.71
CA ASP A 110 3.81 -30.68 31.90
C ASP A 110 4.77 -31.17 33.00
N TYR A 111 5.40 -30.22 33.68
CA TYR A 111 6.23 -30.48 34.84
C TYR A 111 5.67 -29.68 36.02
N SER A 112 5.27 -30.38 37.07
CA SER A 112 4.62 -29.76 38.23
C SER A 112 5.25 -30.21 39.55
N TYR A 113 5.23 -29.29 40.53
CA TYR A 113 5.74 -29.53 41.87
C TYR A 113 4.60 -29.35 42.88
N PHE A 114 4.34 -30.39 43.69
CA PHE A 114 3.29 -30.33 44.71
C PHE A 114 3.84 -29.70 46.00
N MET A 115 3.52 -28.43 46.27
CA MET A 115 3.74 -27.80 47.58
C MET A 115 2.45 -27.87 48.41
N GLY A 116 2.22 -29.03 49.03
CA GLY A 116 1.20 -29.20 50.07
C GLY A 116 1.73 -28.81 51.46
N PRO A 117 0.90 -28.26 52.37
CA PRO A 117 1.35 -27.70 53.65
C PRO A 117 1.81 -28.74 54.71
N SER A 118 2.07 -30.00 54.37
CA SER A 118 2.29 -31.04 55.40
C SER A 118 3.13 -32.26 55.02
N LEU A 119 4.18 -32.16 54.18
CA LEU A 119 5.10 -33.28 53.96
C LEU A 119 6.58 -32.86 54.02
N ILE A 120 7.23 -33.25 55.12
CA ILE A 120 8.65 -33.04 55.48
C ILE A 120 9.61 -34.00 54.73
N THR A 121 9.14 -34.80 53.77
CA THR A 121 10.01 -35.78 53.09
C THR A 121 9.70 -35.84 51.60
N SER A 122 10.71 -35.45 50.80
CA SER A 122 10.85 -35.69 49.35
C SER A 122 9.58 -35.47 48.51
N THR A 123 9.41 -34.25 48.00
CA THR A 123 8.33 -33.97 47.04
C THR A 123 8.51 -34.81 45.77
N PRO A 124 7.52 -35.61 45.34
CA PRO A 124 7.59 -36.29 44.07
C PRO A 124 7.41 -35.28 42.94
N ASN A 125 8.44 -35.15 42.10
CA ASN A 125 8.34 -34.39 40.85
C ASN A 125 7.39 -35.15 39.92
N LEU A 126 6.30 -34.51 39.48
CA LEU A 126 5.39 -35.09 38.49
C LEU A 126 5.72 -34.54 37.12
N PHE A 127 6.14 -35.44 36.22
CA PHE A 127 6.29 -35.17 34.80
C PHE A 127 5.19 -35.94 34.06
N SER A 128 4.41 -35.23 33.26
CA SER A 128 3.31 -35.77 32.47
C SER A 128 3.54 -35.47 31.00
N VAL A 129 3.33 -36.45 30.13
CA VAL A 129 3.30 -36.25 28.67
C VAL A 129 1.97 -36.75 28.15
N VAL A 130 1.26 -35.88 27.44
CA VAL A 130 -0.05 -36.16 26.84
C VAL A 130 0.10 -36.13 25.33
N LEU A 131 -0.29 -37.22 24.68
CA LEU A 131 -0.44 -37.30 23.23
C LEU A 131 -1.92 -37.25 22.89
N THR A 132 -2.36 -36.21 22.18
CA THR A 132 -3.74 -36.04 21.73
C THR A 132 -3.81 -36.19 20.22
N MET A 133 -4.78 -36.99 19.74
CA MET A 133 -5.06 -37.16 18.30
C MET A 133 -6.51 -36.77 18.02
N ASN A 134 -6.72 -35.82 17.10
CA ASN A 134 -8.04 -35.42 16.63
C ASN A 134 -8.26 -35.92 15.19
N LEU A 135 -9.21 -36.85 15.02
CA LEU A 135 -9.53 -37.45 13.73
C LEU A 135 -10.96 -37.05 13.29
N PRO A 136 -11.14 -36.36 12.15
CA PRO A 136 -12.48 -36.08 11.62
C PRO A 136 -13.15 -37.36 11.11
N ILE A 137 -14.18 -37.83 11.82
CA ILE A 137 -14.91 -39.08 11.52
C ILE A 137 -15.87 -38.93 10.33
N ARG A 138 -16.50 -37.75 10.19
CA ARG A 138 -17.34 -37.40 9.04
C ARG A 138 -16.51 -36.63 8.01
N LYS A 139 -16.07 -37.33 6.97
CA LYS A 139 -15.40 -36.73 5.81
C LYS A 139 -16.46 -36.20 4.84
N GLY A 140 -16.35 -34.94 4.40
CA GLY A 140 -16.82 -34.60 3.04
C GLY A 140 -17.60 -33.30 2.85
N GLU A 141 -18.25 -32.70 3.85
CA GLU A 141 -19.03 -31.47 3.58
C GLU A 141 -18.27 -30.20 3.97
N ARG A 142 -17.90 -30.06 5.25
CA ARG A 142 -17.33 -28.80 5.75
C ARG A 142 -15.88 -28.60 5.31
N GLN A 143 -15.06 -29.66 5.36
CA GLN A 143 -13.65 -29.58 4.94
C GLN A 143 -13.53 -29.37 3.43
N ASP A 144 -14.33 -30.06 2.62
CA ASP A 144 -14.27 -29.92 1.17
C ASP A 144 -14.83 -28.58 0.70
N GLN A 145 -15.85 -28.03 1.39
CA GLN A 145 -16.32 -26.68 1.15
C GLN A 145 -15.24 -25.64 1.47
N LYS A 146 -14.56 -25.79 2.61
CA LYS A 146 -13.45 -24.90 3.00
C LYS A 146 -12.31 -24.93 1.98
N ILE A 147 -11.92 -26.11 1.49
CA ILE A 147 -10.87 -26.21 0.45
C ILE A 147 -11.31 -25.47 -0.83
N ARG A 148 -12.55 -25.67 -1.29
CA ARG A 148 -13.08 -25.00 -2.49
C ARG A 148 -13.15 -23.48 -2.32
N GLU A 149 -13.49 -23.01 -1.13
CA GLU A 149 -13.50 -21.59 -0.79
C GLU A 149 -12.09 -20.99 -0.88
N GLU A 150 -11.09 -21.64 -0.29
CA GLU A 150 -9.70 -21.18 -0.35
C GLU A 150 -9.11 -21.24 -1.77
N GLU A 151 -9.49 -22.25 -2.58
CA GLU A 151 -9.07 -22.38 -3.98
C GLU A 151 -9.70 -21.28 -4.87
N SER A 152 -10.98 -20.97 -4.66
CA SER A 152 -11.65 -19.84 -5.32
C SER A 152 -11.02 -18.50 -4.91
N ALA A 153 -10.69 -18.35 -3.63
CA ALA A 153 -9.98 -17.17 -3.16
C ALA A 153 -8.59 -17.05 -3.82
N LEU A 154 -7.84 -18.14 -3.98
CA LEU A 154 -6.57 -18.14 -4.71
C LEU A 154 -6.73 -17.67 -6.16
N GLU A 155 -7.69 -18.24 -6.90
CA GLU A 155 -7.99 -17.84 -8.28
C GLU A 155 -8.32 -16.33 -8.36
N SER A 156 -9.04 -15.80 -7.37
CA SER A 156 -9.36 -14.37 -7.32
C SER A 156 -8.14 -13.47 -7.11
N VAL A 157 -7.16 -13.90 -6.29
CA VAL A 157 -5.93 -13.11 -6.05
C VAL A 157 -5.02 -13.17 -7.28
N GLU A 158 -4.89 -14.34 -7.91
CA GLU A 158 -4.13 -14.50 -9.15
C GLU A 158 -4.70 -13.64 -10.29
N ALA A 159 -6.03 -13.61 -10.43
CA ALA A 159 -6.71 -12.76 -11.40
C ALA A 159 -6.46 -11.26 -11.15
N GLN A 160 -6.47 -10.83 -9.88
CA GLN A 160 -6.14 -9.45 -9.51
C GLN A 160 -4.69 -9.09 -9.81
N ARG A 161 -3.74 -10.02 -9.63
CA ARG A 161 -2.34 -9.82 -10.02
C ARG A 161 -2.22 -9.62 -11.53
N GLU A 162 -2.92 -10.42 -12.33
CA GLU A 162 -2.87 -10.33 -13.78
C GLU A 162 -3.48 -9.03 -14.31
N ASP A 163 -4.62 -8.58 -13.76
CA ASP A 163 -5.19 -7.26 -14.07
C ASP A 163 -4.21 -6.11 -13.75
N LEU A 164 -3.49 -6.21 -12.63
CA LEU A 164 -2.47 -5.23 -12.26
C LEU A 164 -1.21 -5.27 -13.14
N ARG A 165 -0.94 -6.38 -13.82
CA ARG A 165 0.16 -6.50 -14.77
C ARG A 165 -0.21 -5.91 -16.14
N GLN A 166 -1.49 -5.94 -16.49
CA GLN A 166 -2.02 -5.43 -17.76
C GLN A 166 -2.29 -3.92 -17.76
N LYS A 167 -2.41 -3.31 -16.57
CA LYS A 167 -2.53 -1.85 -16.36
C LYS A 167 -1.18 -1.14 -16.40
#